data_AF-A0A1Y0D422-F1
#
_entry.id   AF-A0A1Y0D422-F1
#
_cell.length_a   1.000
_cell.length_b   1.000
_cell.length_c   1.000
_cell.angle_alpha   90.00
_cell.angle_beta   90.00
_cell.angle_gamma   90.00
#
_symmetry.space_group_name_H-M   'P 1'
#
loop_
_entity.id
_entity.type
_entity.pdbx_description
1 polymer ?
#
loop_
_entity_poly.entity_id
_entity_poly.type
_entity_poly.pdbx_seq_one_letter_code
_entity_poly.pdbx_strand_id
1 'polypeptide(L)'
;MAKYQLQLVRKQTVAEGTLAFYFKKPAGFSFKAGQCAQFTLIDPPKTDDEGNSRYFSYASTPDEPELMIATRIRDSAFKQVLSQLEPGSELVMKGPYGDFVLPEQRKRSVVFITGGIGVTPVRSMLLHAIHHQQASNPQPITVFYANRRPQDAAFLDELTKACINSANITLIATMSQPDSAWSGEQGYVDHAMLKRHLTDLNAPMYYLDGPPALVAAMKDMLSKAGVDEEQVRSEEFAGY
;
A
#
# COMPACT_ATOMS: atom_id res chain seq x y z
N MET A 1 11.19 -9.09 -19.69
CA MET A 1 11.32 -8.51 -18.34
C MET A 1 12.43 -9.22 -17.59
N ALA A 2 13.21 -8.47 -16.83
CA ALA A 2 14.38 -9.00 -16.12
C ALA A 2 13.97 -9.86 -14.90
N LYS A 3 14.80 -10.84 -14.58
CA LYS A 3 14.74 -11.62 -13.33
C LYS A 3 15.94 -11.23 -12.48
N TYR A 4 15.71 -11.12 -11.18
CA TYR A 4 16.72 -10.73 -10.21
C TYR A 4 16.76 -11.77 -9.08
N GLN A 5 17.95 -12.16 -8.65
CA GLN A 5 18.11 -12.83 -7.37
C GLN A 5 18.10 -11.77 -6.27
N LEU A 6 17.24 -11.97 -5.28
CA LEU A 6 17.13 -11.10 -4.11
C LEU A 6 17.63 -11.84 -2.89
N GLN A 7 18.38 -11.15 -2.05
CA GLN A 7 18.78 -11.64 -0.75
C GLN A 7 17.98 -10.93 0.34
N LEU A 8 17.31 -11.70 1.21
CA LEU A 8 16.62 -11.18 2.39
C LEU A 8 17.65 -10.60 3.37
N VAL A 9 17.51 -9.33 3.73
CA VAL A 9 18.38 -8.64 4.70
C VAL A 9 17.80 -8.74 6.10
N ARG A 10 16.50 -8.48 6.24
CA ARG A 10 15.81 -8.49 7.55
C ARG A 10 14.29 -8.60 7.39
N LYS A 11 13.65 -8.91 8.52
CA LYS A 11 12.19 -8.95 8.69
C LYS A 11 11.80 -7.99 9.82
N GLN A 12 10.63 -7.38 9.73
CA GLN A 12 10.11 -6.50 10.77
C GLN A 12 8.60 -6.69 10.93
N THR A 13 8.11 -6.79 12.16
CA THR A 13 6.68 -6.69 12.45
C THR A 13 6.23 -5.25 12.29
N VAL A 14 5.27 -5.02 11.40
CA VAL A 14 4.75 -3.66 11.07
C VAL A 14 3.31 -3.44 11.52
N ALA A 15 2.61 -4.52 11.87
CA ALA A 15 1.32 -4.56 12.55
C ALA A 15 1.09 -5.99 13.08
N GLU A 16 0.05 -6.20 13.89
CA GLU A 16 -0.35 -7.51 14.35
C GLU A 16 -0.57 -8.46 13.15
N GLY A 17 0.08 -9.63 13.18
CA GLY A 17 0.02 -10.60 12.08
C GLY A 17 0.61 -10.13 10.75
N THR A 18 1.36 -9.03 10.71
CA THR A 18 1.90 -8.45 9.47
C THR A 18 3.41 -8.25 9.53
N LEU A 19 4.12 -8.82 8.55
CA LEU A 19 5.58 -8.70 8.43
C LEU A 19 5.95 -7.89 7.18
N ALA A 20 6.94 -7.03 7.33
CA ALA A 20 7.72 -6.46 6.24
C ALA A 20 9.03 -7.23 6.04
N PHE A 21 9.40 -7.44 4.78
CA PHE A 21 10.59 -8.15 4.34
C PHE A 21 11.44 -7.18 3.51
N TYR A 22 12.70 -7.04 3.90
CA TYR A 22 13.64 -6.11 3.28
C TYR A 22 14.69 -6.89 2.52
N PHE A 23 14.87 -6.59 1.25
CA PHE A 23 15.81 -7.26 0.36
C PHE A 23 16.90 -6.28 -0.10
N LYS A 24 18.08 -6.81 -0.41
CA LYS A 24 19.09 -6.04 -1.13
C LYS A 24 18.52 -5.61 -2.48
N LYS A 25 18.53 -4.31 -2.75
CA LYS A 25 18.07 -3.77 -4.03
C LYS A 25 19.11 -4.10 -5.12
N PRO A 26 18.71 -4.72 -6.25
CA PRO A 26 19.66 -5.03 -7.31
C PRO A 26 20.29 -3.75 -7.89
N ALA A 27 21.57 -3.82 -8.27
CA ALA A 27 22.28 -2.69 -8.85
C ALA A 27 21.59 -2.19 -10.13
N GLY A 28 21.37 -0.88 -10.23
CA GLY A 28 20.69 -0.25 -11.37
C GLY A 28 19.19 -0.54 -11.47
N PHE A 29 18.61 -1.28 -10.53
CA PHE A 29 17.17 -1.53 -10.50
C PHE A 29 16.40 -0.30 -10.03
N SER A 30 15.36 0.06 -10.77
CA SER A 30 14.41 1.12 -10.42
C SER A 30 12.99 0.69 -10.78
N PHE A 31 12.03 1.29 -10.10
CA PHE A 31 10.59 1.08 -10.29
C PHE A 31 9.86 2.40 -10.02
N LYS A 32 8.60 2.50 -10.43
CA LYS A 32 7.72 3.63 -10.06
C LYS A 32 7.00 3.31 -8.76
N ALA A 33 6.93 4.28 -7.84
CA ALA A 33 6.19 4.11 -6.59
C ALA A 33 4.74 3.70 -6.88
N GLY A 34 4.27 2.64 -6.20
CA GLY A 34 2.98 1.99 -6.46
C GLY A 34 3.05 0.70 -7.30
N GLN A 35 4.16 0.43 -7.98
CA GLN A 35 4.36 -0.82 -8.73
C GLN A 35 4.54 -2.05 -7.84
N CYS A 36 4.43 -3.23 -8.45
CA CYS A 36 4.60 -4.53 -7.82
C CYS A 36 5.62 -5.42 -8.54
N ALA A 37 5.92 -6.58 -7.95
CA ALA A 37 6.66 -7.64 -8.61
C ALA A 37 6.20 -9.02 -8.19
N GLN A 38 6.53 -10.02 -9.02
CA GLN A 38 6.38 -11.42 -8.68
C GLN A 38 7.62 -11.89 -7.92
N PHE A 39 7.42 -12.44 -6.73
CA PHE A 39 8.45 -13.06 -5.89
C PHE A 39 8.26 -14.57 -5.89
N THR A 40 9.33 -15.31 -6.11
CA THR A 40 9.36 -16.77 -6.21
C THR A 40 10.28 -17.34 -5.13
N LEU A 41 9.74 -18.25 -4.32
CA LEU A 41 10.54 -19.02 -3.37
C LEU A 41 11.32 -20.12 -4.11
N ILE A 42 12.60 -20.26 -3.79
CA ILE A 42 13.47 -21.30 -4.36
C ILE A 42 13.28 -22.58 -3.52
N ASP A 43 12.85 -23.66 -4.17
CA ASP A 43 12.65 -24.99 -3.57
C ASP A 43 11.96 -24.98 -2.18
N PRO A 44 10.79 -24.34 -2.03
CA PRO A 44 10.15 -24.24 -0.73
C PRO A 44 9.70 -25.62 -0.22
N PRO A 45 9.75 -25.87 1.09
CA PRO A 45 9.38 -27.17 1.69
C PRO A 45 7.87 -27.48 1.55
N LYS A 46 7.05 -26.48 1.22
CA LYS A 46 5.61 -26.61 0.97
C LYS A 46 5.14 -25.55 -0.03
N THR A 47 4.11 -25.88 -0.80
CA THR A 47 3.39 -24.97 -1.69
C THR A 47 1.88 -25.22 -1.57
N ASP A 48 1.08 -24.33 -2.13
CA ASP A 48 -0.37 -24.44 -2.27
C ASP A 48 -0.75 -24.37 -3.77
N ASP A 49 -2.04 -24.35 -4.12
CA ASP A 49 -2.52 -24.41 -5.50
C ASP A 49 -2.06 -23.22 -6.38
N GLU A 50 -1.69 -22.10 -5.75
CA GLU A 50 -1.12 -20.92 -6.43
C GLU A 50 0.40 -21.03 -6.64
N GLY A 51 1.03 -22.12 -6.18
CA GLY A 51 2.44 -22.44 -6.39
C GLY A 51 3.41 -21.65 -5.51
N ASN A 52 4.67 -21.61 -5.93
CA ASN A 52 5.78 -20.99 -5.18
C ASN A 52 6.00 -19.50 -5.51
N SER A 53 5.06 -18.85 -6.20
CA SER A 53 5.18 -17.46 -6.64
C SER A 53 3.99 -16.63 -6.18
N ARG A 54 4.25 -15.37 -5.78
CA ARG A 54 3.21 -14.39 -5.44
C ARG A 54 3.58 -12.99 -5.89
N TYR A 55 2.57 -12.19 -6.21
CA TYR A 55 2.75 -10.76 -6.46
C TYR A 55 2.69 -9.99 -5.14
N PHE A 56 3.60 -9.02 -5.00
CA PHE A 56 3.60 -8.07 -3.91
C PHE A 56 3.90 -6.69 -4.45
N SER A 57 3.14 -5.69 -4.01
CA SER A 57 3.48 -4.29 -4.21
C SER A 57 4.74 -3.94 -3.44
N TYR A 58 5.56 -3.06 -4.04
CA TYR A 58 6.68 -2.49 -3.32
C TYR A 58 6.14 -1.54 -2.26
N ALA A 59 6.47 -1.84 -1.01
CA ALA A 59 6.15 -0.99 0.13
C ALA A 59 7.22 0.11 0.32
N SER A 60 8.47 -0.12 -0.11
CA SER A 60 9.55 0.87 -0.13
C SER A 60 9.35 1.90 -1.25
N THR A 61 9.93 3.09 -1.10
CA THR A 61 10.03 4.03 -2.22
C THR A 61 11.11 3.59 -3.23
N PRO A 62 11.09 4.12 -4.46
CA PRO A 62 12.19 3.95 -5.43
C PRO A 62 13.53 4.51 -4.96
N ASP A 63 13.57 5.37 -3.94
CA ASP A 63 14.79 6.00 -3.42
C ASP A 63 15.38 5.25 -2.22
N GLU A 64 14.58 4.40 -1.56
CA GLU A 64 15.04 3.59 -0.44
C GLU A 64 16.15 2.59 -0.92
N PRO A 65 17.17 2.36 -0.07
CA PRO A 65 18.30 1.50 -0.40
C PRO A 65 17.94 0.01 -0.36
N GLU A 66 16.93 -0.35 0.43
CA GLU A 66 16.38 -1.70 0.51
C GLU A 66 15.06 -1.78 -0.25
N LEU A 67 14.82 -2.90 -0.91
CA LEU A 67 13.53 -3.20 -1.50
C LEU A 67 12.63 -3.83 -0.44
N MET A 68 11.48 -3.23 -0.16
CA MET A 68 10.57 -3.73 0.88
C MET A 68 9.26 -4.22 0.27
N ILE A 69 8.79 -5.38 0.74
CA ILE A 69 7.40 -5.82 0.62
C ILE A 69 6.83 -6.03 2.02
N ALA A 70 5.50 -5.97 2.16
CA ALA A 70 4.86 -6.39 3.40
C ALA A 70 3.62 -7.23 3.12
N THR A 71 3.37 -8.20 3.99
CA THR A 71 2.18 -9.06 3.89
C THR A 71 1.66 -9.45 5.27
N ARG A 72 0.35 -9.62 5.36
CA ARG A 72 -0.28 -10.38 6.45
C ARG A 72 0.14 -11.84 6.36
N ILE A 73 0.56 -12.43 7.47
CA ILE A 73 0.91 -13.84 7.57
C ILE A 73 -0.37 -14.62 7.92
N ARG A 74 -0.95 -15.27 6.90
CA ARG A 74 -2.18 -16.08 6.99
C ARG A 74 -1.95 -17.46 6.39
N ASP A 75 -3.02 -18.18 6.04
CA ASP A 75 -3.05 -19.56 5.55
C ASP A 75 -2.56 -19.76 4.10
N SER A 76 -1.58 -18.99 3.65
CA SER A 76 -0.88 -19.27 2.39
C SER A 76 0.42 -20.01 2.70
N ALA A 77 0.66 -21.11 1.99
CA ALA A 77 1.90 -21.88 2.13
C ALA A 77 3.11 -20.99 1.81
N PHE A 78 3.01 -20.17 0.76
CA PHE A 78 4.04 -19.19 0.40
C PHE A 78 4.34 -18.23 1.55
N LYS A 79 3.32 -17.60 2.14
CA LYS A 79 3.50 -16.58 3.19
C LYS A 79 4.05 -17.17 4.48
N GLN A 80 3.67 -18.41 4.80
CA GLN A 80 4.21 -19.16 5.94
C GLN A 80 5.67 -19.55 5.73
N VAL A 81 6.06 -19.95 4.52
CA VAL A 81 7.48 -20.22 4.22
C VAL A 81 8.28 -18.91 4.24
N LEU A 82 7.75 -17.85 3.63
CA LEU A 82 8.40 -16.54 3.59
C LEU A 82 8.67 -16.00 5.01
N SER A 83 7.73 -16.14 5.95
CA SER A 83 7.91 -15.69 7.34
C SER A 83 9.01 -16.45 8.09
N GLN A 84 9.30 -17.68 7.68
CA GLN A 84 10.32 -18.55 8.27
C GLN A 84 11.71 -18.39 7.65
N LEU A 85 11.85 -17.64 6.55
CA LEU A 85 13.16 -17.40 5.94
C LEU A 85 14.07 -16.58 6.86
N GLU A 86 15.33 -16.97 6.98
CA GLU A 86 16.34 -16.24 7.74
C GLU A 86 17.06 -15.22 6.85
N PRO A 87 17.58 -14.12 7.43
CA PRO A 87 18.50 -13.22 6.73
C PRO A 87 19.59 -13.98 5.98
N GLY A 88 19.86 -13.57 4.74
CA GLY A 88 20.75 -14.28 3.81
C GLY A 88 20.03 -15.21 2.83
N SER A 89 18.78 -15.61 3.11
CA SER A 89 17.98 -16.44 2.21
C SER A 89 17.74 -15.75 0.86
N GLU A 90 17.70 -16.55 -0.21
CA GLU A 90 17.53 -16.06 -1.57
C GLU A 90 16.12 -16.32 -2.12
N LEU A 91 15.61 -15.37 -2.91
CA LEU A 91 14.38 -15.49 -3.68
C LEU A 91 14.63 -14.98 -5.11
N VAL A 92 13.74 -15.33 -6.04
CA VAL A 92 13.75 -14.74 -7.38
C VAL A 92 12.65 -13.69 -7.49
N MET A 93 12.99 -12.50 -7.96
CA MET A 93 12.03 -11.46 -8.31
C MET A 93 11.96 -11.29 -9.82
N LYS A 94 10.74 -11.12 -10.34
CA LYS A 94 10.47 -10.70 -11.71
C LYS A 94 9.61 -9.44 -11.67
N GLY A 95 10.06 -8.36 -12.32
CA GLY A 95 9.39 -7.06 -12.29
C GLY A 95 10.31 -5.92 -12.75
N PRO A 96 9.88 -4.66 -12.59
CA PRO A 96 8.61 -4.24 -11.98
C PRO A 96 7.39 -4.46 -12.90
N TYR A 97 6.20 -4.49 -12.31
CA TYR A 97 4.88 -4.61 -12.94
C TYR A 97 3.91 -3.55 -12.39
N GLY A 98 2.79 -3.33 -13.09
CA GLY A 98 1.67 -2.53 -12.60
C GLY A 98 1.66 -1.09 -13.08
N ASP A 99 0.45 -0.55 -13.22
CA ASP A 99 0.14 0.82 -13.65
C ASP A 99 -0.55 1.64 -12.54
N PHE A 100 -0.63 1.10 -11.32
CA PHE A 100 -1.16 1.79 -10.14
C PHE A 100 -0.11 2.76 -9.57
N VAL A 101 0.15 3.81 -10.34
CA VAL A 101 1.17 4.81 -10.05
C VAL A 101 0.57 6.20 -10.15
N LEU A 102 1.11 7.15 -9.37
CA LEU A 102 0.78 8.56 -9.55
C LEU A 102 1.36 9.07 -10.88
N PRO A 103 0.65 9.96 -11.60
CA PRO A 103 1.21 10.64 -12.75
C PRO A 103 2.36 11.56 -12.30
N GLU A 104 3.40 11.67 -13.14
CA GLU A 104 4.58 12.51 -12.86
C GLU A 104 4.20 13.97 -12.58
N GLN A 105 3.20 14.48 -13.31
CA GLN A 105 2.59 15.78 -13.05
C GLN A 105 1.13 15.59 -12.64
N ARG A 106 0.84 15.81 -11.36
CA ARG A 106 -0.53 15.80 -10.84
C ARG A 106 -1.23 17.10 -11.25
N LYS A 107 -2.31 16.97 -12.04
CA LYS A 107 -3.19 18.08 -12.43
C LYS A 107 -4.43 18.22 -11.53
N ARG A 108 -4.73 17.17 -10.76
CA ARG A 108 -5.86 17.08 -9.84
C ARG A 108 -5.34 16.66 -8.46
N SER A 109 -6.13 16.95 -7.43
CA SER A 109 -5.95 16.34 -6.11
C SER A 109 -6.08 14.82 -6.21
N VAL A 110 -5.53 14.12 -5.23
CA VAL A 110 -5.58 12.66 -5.16
C VAL A 110 -6.21 12.25 -3.85
N VAL A 111 -7.09 11.25 -3.90
CA VAL A 111 -7.65 10.60 -2.73
C VAL A 111 -7.29 9.12 -2.77
N PHE A 112 -6.48 8.66 -1.83
CA PHE A 112 -6.29 7.25 -1.56
C PHE A 112 -7.38 6.77 -0.61
N ILE A 113 -8.01 5.63 -0.90
CA ILE A 113 -8.85 4.91 0.05
C ILE A 113 -8.31 3.50 0.14
N THR A 114 -7.67 3.20 1.26
CA THR A 114 -6.94 1.96 1.45
C THR A 114 -7.28 1.28 2.76
N GLY A 115 -7.15 -0.04 2.81
CA GLY A 115 -7.33 -0.80 4.04
C GLY A 115 -6.45 -2.03 4.15
N GLY A 116 -6.11 -2.40 5.39
CA GLY A 116 -5.22 -3.52 5.66
C GLY A 116 -3.90 -3.40 4.91
N ILE A 117 -3.47 -4.47 4.24
CA ILE A 117 -2.17 -4.51 3.55
C ILE A 117 -2.15 -3.76 2.21
N GLY A 118 -3.31 -3.31 1.70
CA GLY A 118 -3.38 -2.40 0.54
C GLY A 118 -2.73 -1.04 0.81
N VAL A 119 -2.26 -0.80 2.04
CA VAL A 119 -1.45 0.38 2.35
C VAL A 119 -0.06 0.31 1.69
N THR A 120 0.40 -0.85 1.25
CA THR A 120 1.79 -1.03 0.76
C THR A 120 2.15 -0.16 -0.45
N PRO A 121 1.43 -0.18 -1.59
CA PRO A 121 1.74 0.75 -2.68
C PRO A 121 1.43 2.21 -2.29
N VAL A 122 0.44 2.44 -1.43
CA VAL A 122 0.12 3.78 -0.91
C VAL A 122 1.29 4.35 -0.09
N ARG A 123 1.91 3.58 0.79
CA ARG A 123 3.11 3.98 1.54
C ARG A 123 4.22 4.38 0.58
N SER A 124 4.51 3.54 -0.41
CA SER A 124 5.54 3.82 -1.43
C SER A 124 5.27 5.15 -2.14
N MET A 125 4.04 5.36 -2.62
CA MET A 125 3.64 6.59 -3.31
C MET A 125 3.67 7.82 -2.41
N LEU A 126 3.19 7.72 -1.17
CA LEU A 126 3.14 8.84 -0.23
C LEU A 126 4.54 9.29 0.19
N LEU A 127 5.39 8.36 0.64
CA LEU A 127 6.73 8.73 1.10
C LEU A 127 7.59 9.22 -0.07
N HIS A 128 7.45 8.63 -1.26
CA HIS A 128 8.11 9.15 -2.46
C HIS A 128 7.60 10.55 -2.81
N ALA A 129 6.29 10.78 -2.77
CA ALA A 129 5.72 12.10 -3.01
C ALA A 129 6.19 13.14 -2.00
N ILE A 130 6.33 12.80 -0.71
CA ILE A 130 6.84 13.70 0.34
C ILE A 130 8.30 14.05 0.07
N HIS A 131 9.14 13.05 -0.21
CA HIS A 131 10.56 13.24 -0.43
C HIS A 131 10.88 14.10 -1.67
N HIS A 132 10.06 13.99 -2.72
CA HIS A 132 10.22 14.72 -3.98
C HIS A 132 9.28 15.93 -4.13
N GLN A 133 8.83 16.54 -3.02
CA GLN A 133 8.08 17.80 -3.08
C GLN A 133 8.94 18.93 -3.63
N GLN A 134 8.85 19.17 -4.94
CA GLN A 134 9.59 20.22 -5.66
C GLN A 134 8.69 21.34 -6.22
N ALA A 135 7.37 21.20 -6.11
CA ALA A 135 6.43 22.17 -6.68
C ALA A 135 6.10 23.30 -5.70
N SER A 136 6.01 24.53 -6.22
CA SER A 136 5.59 25.72 -5.46
C SER A 136 4.11 25.67 -5.03
N ASN A 137 3.29 24.81 -5.66
CA ASN A 137 1.90 24.55 -5.27
C ASN A 137 1.49 23.10 -5.61
N PRO A 138 1.86 22.10 -4.79
CA PRO A 138 1.59 20.71 -5.10
C PRO A 138 0.09 20.39 -4.90
N GLN A 139 -0.52 19.73 -5.88
CA GLN A 139 -1.89 19.22 -5.74
C GLN A 139 -2.01 18.33 -4.48
N PRO A 140 -3.06 18.52 -3.66
CA PRO A 140 -3.17 17.87 -2.35
C PRO A 140 -3.42 16.36 -2.49
N ILE A 141 -2.94 15.61 -1.51
CA ILE A 141 -3.20 14.18 -1.37
C ILE A 141 -3.92 13.95 -0.04
N THR A 142 -5.07 13.29 -0.08
CA THR A 142 -5.78 12.83 1.11
C THR A 142 -5.80 11.31 1.14
N VAL A 143 -5.57 10.71 2.30
CA VAL A 143 -5.47 9.26 2.46
C VAL A 143 -6.46 8.81 3.51
N PHE A 144 -7.50 8.09 3.10
CA PHE A 144 -8.38 7.38 4.03
C PHE A 144 -7.80 6.00 4.26
N TYR A 145 -7.30 5.74 5.47
CA TYR A 145 -6.69 4.48 5.84
C TYR A 145 -7.56 3.72 6.85
N ALA A 146 -8.29 2.73 6.35
CA ALA A 146 -9.30 1.99 7.11
C ALA A 146 -8.76 0.67 7.67
N ASN A 147 -8.87 0.49 8.98
CA ASN A 147 -8.55 -0.77 9.66
C ASN A 147 -9.61 -1.13 10.71
N ARG A 148 -9.50 -2.33 11.29
CA ARG A 148 -10.36 -2.73 12.40
C ARG A 148 -9.93 -2.04 13.68
N ARG A 149 -8.67 -2.26 14.08
CA ARG A 149 -8.05 -1.65 15.25
C ARG A 149 -6.72 -1.01 14.86
N PRO A 150 -6.18 -0.06 15.66
CA PRO A 150 -4.87 0.54 15.39
C PRO A 150 -3.74 -0.47 15.26
N GLN A 151 -3.78 -1.56 16.04
CA GLN A 151 -2.77 -2.61 16.04
C GLN A 151 -2.74 -3.42 14.72
N ASP A 152 -3.84 -3.40 13.94
CA ASP A 152 -3.95 -4.10 12.65
C ASP A 152 -3.40 -3.26 11.47
N ALA A 153 -3.10 -1.99 11.71
CA ALA A 153 -2.78 -0.99 10.70
C ALA A 153 -1.26 -0.90 10.45
N ALA A 154 -0.80 -1.61 9.42
CA ALA A 154 0.60 -1.58 9.02
C ALA A 154 1.07 -0.14 8.72
N PHE A 155 2.24 0.23 9.23
CA PHE A 155 2.89 1.54 9.01
C PHE A 155 2.11 2.76 9.53
N LEU A 156 1.10 2.59 10.39
CA LEU A 156 0.27 3.70 10.87
C LEU A 156 1.09 4.83 11.51
N ASP A 157 1.98 4.48 12.45
CA ASP A 157 2.82 5.46 13.15
C ASP A 157 3.78 6.21 12.23
N GLU A 158 4.36 5.49 11.27
CA GLU A 158 5.27 6.06 10.28
C GLU A 158 4.53 7.06 9.39
N LEU A 159 3.41 6.64 8.81
CA LEU A 159 2.62 7.47 7.91
C LEU A 159 2.04 8.69 8.63
N THR A 160 1.62 8.52 9.88
CA THR A 160 1.14 9.63 10.73
C THR A 160 2.25 10.67 10.93
N LYS A 161 3.46 10.24 11.32
CA LYS A 161 4.60 11.15 11.51
C LYS A 161 5.03 11.83 10.20
N ALA A 162 5.03 11.10 9.10
CA ALA A 162 5.39 11.63 7.79
C ALA A 162 4.39 12.70 7.32
N CYS A 163 3.09 12.45 7.49
CA CYS A 163 2.04 13.37 7.03
C CYS A 163 1.90 14.61 7.94
N ILE A 164 2.18 14.51 9.24
CA ILE A 164 2.17 15.68 10.17
C ILE A 164 3.10 16.81 9.66
N ASN A 165 4.23 16.44 9.06
CA ASN A 165 5.21 17.40 8.58
C ASN A 165 4.98 17.83 7.12
N SER A 166 3.92 17.34 6.46
CA SER A 166 3.63 17.64 5.06
C SER A 166 2.57 18.72 4.93
N ALA A 167 2.83 19.74 4.11
CA ALA A 167 1.90 20.85 3.91
C ALA A 167 0.67 20.50 3.04
N ASN A 168 0.75 19.42 2.24
CA ASN A 168 -0.23 19.09 1.21
C ASN A 168 -0.65 17.61 1.22
N ILE A 169 -0.27 16.85 2.25
CA ILE A 169 -0.67 15.45 2.41
C ILE A 169 -1.36 15.28 3.76
N THR A 170 -2.56 14.72 3.73
CA THR A 170 -3.38 14.51 4.92
C THR A 170 -3.72 13.03 5.04
N LEU A 171 -3.38 12.45 6.19
CA LEU A 171 -3.76 11.08 6.55
C LEU A 171 -5.00 11.12 7.47
N ILE A 172 -6.07 10.49 7.01
CA ILE A 172 -7.31 10.25 7.75
C ILE A 172 -7.39 8.75 8.06
N ALA A 173 -6.82 8.34 9.19
CA ALA A 173 -6.96 6.97 9.65
C ALA A 173 -8.34 6.77 10.29
N THR A 174 -9.01 5.65 9.97
CA THR A 174 -10.30 5.27 10.56
C THR A 174 -10.30 3.84 11.06
N MET A 175 -10.96 3.62 12.21
CA MET A 175 -11.05 2.32 12.88
C MET A 175 -12.51 1.88 12.99
N SER A 176 -12.83 0.67 12.53
CA SER A 176 -14.20 0.13 12.67
C SER A 176 -14.48 -0.44 14.07
N GLN A 177 -13.44 -0.79 14.83
CA GLN A 177 -13.49 -1.34 16.18
C GLN A 177 -12.36 -0.71 17.04
N PRO A 178 -12.36 0.62 17.24
CA PRO A 178 -11.32 1.30 17.98
C PRO A 178 -11.28 0.85 19.46
N ASP A 179 -10.10 0.90 20.06
CA ASP A 179 -9.99 0.94 21.52
C ASP A 179 -10.30 2.35 22.05
N SER A 180 -10.41 2.48 23.37
CA SER A 180 -10.76 3.76 24.01
C SER A 180 -9.69 4.85 23.86
N ALA A 181 -8.47 4.50 23.44
CA ALA A 181 -7.39 5.46 23.24
C ALA A 181 -7.40 6.08 21.83
N TRP A 182 -8.19 5.53 20.90
CA TRP A 182 -8.27 6.04 19.53
C TRP A 182 -9.03 7.37 19.44
N SER A 183 -8.37 8.39 18.91
CA SER A 183 -8.92 9.74 18.72
C SER A 183 -9.20 10.12 17.26
N GLY A 184 -8.90 9.22 16.32
CA GLY A 184 -9.15 9.43 14.89
C GLY A 184 -10.59 9.15 14.46
N GLU A 185 -10.81 9.05 13.15
CA GLU A 185 -12.11 8.70 12.59
C GLU A 185 -12.55 7.29 13.03
N GLN A 186 -13.87 7.08 13.11
CA GLN A 186 -14.45 5.81 13.54
C GLN A 186 -15.47 5.32 12.52
N GLY A 187 -15.49 4.00 12.32
CA GLY A 187 -16.37 3.33 11.39
C GLY A 187 -15.73 3.07 10.01
N TYR A 188 -16.56 2.57 9.10
CA TYR A 188 -16.17 2.35 7.72
C TYR A 188 -16.10 3.68 6.97
N VAL A 189 -15.23 3.76 5.96
CA VAL A 189 -15.22 4.90 5.03
C VAL A 189 -16.55 4.89 4.29
N ASP A 190 -17.27 6.00 4.37
CA ASP A 190 -18.54 6.20 3.71
C ASP A 190 -18.61 7.61 3.10
N HIS A 191 -19.70 7.88 2.39
CA HIS A 191 -19.93 9.17 1.74
C HIS A 191 -19.95 10.34 2.75
N ALA A 192 -20.46 10.12 3.97
CA ALA A 192 -20.50 11.17 5.00
C ALA A 192 -19.10 11.50 5.51
N MET A 193 -18.24 10.49 5.69
CA MET A 193 -16.83 10.65 6.05
C MET A 193 -16.06 11.38 4.95
N LEU A 194 -16.23 10.99 3.68
CA LEU A 194 -15.58 11.71 2.59
C LEU A 194 -15.96 13.20 2.59
N LYS A 195 -17.23 13.53 2.77
CA LYS A 195 -17.71 14.92 2.82
C LYS A 195 -17.19 15.74 4.01
N ARG A 196 -16.77 15.10 5.11
CA ARG A 196 -16.14 15.82 6.23
C ARG A 196 -14.75 16.34 5.87
N HIS A 197 -14.04 15.66 4.98
CA HIS A 197 -12.63 15.92 4.68
C HIS A 197 -12.39 16.43 3.26
N LEU A 198 -13.36 16.28 2.35
CA LEU A 198 -13.26 16.69 0.95
C LEU A 198 -14.32 17.73 0.62
N THR A 199 -13.91 18.83 -0.02
CA THR A 199 -14.80 19.91 -0.45
C THR A 199 -15.62 19.52 -1.68
N ASP A 200 -15.02 18.79 -2.62
CA ASP A 200 -15.65 18.30 -3.84
C ASP A 200 -15.21 16.86 -4.10
N LEU A 201 -16.19 15.97 -4.27
CA LEU A 201 -15.94 14.55 -4.56
C LEU A 201 -15.60 14.31 -6.04
N ASN A 202 -15.92 15.24 -6.94
CA ASN A 202 -15.65 15.08 -8.37
C ASN A 202 -14.33 15.72 -8.81
N ALA A 203 -13.67 16.48 -7.94
CA ALA A 203 -12.37 17.07 -8.23
C ALA A 203 -11.20 16.06 -8.24
N PRO A 204 -11.10 15.08 -7.32
CA PRO A 204 -9.91 14.25 -7.20
C PRO A 204 -9.83 13.08 -8.18
N MET A 205 -8.62 12.53 -8.32
CA MET A 205 -8.40 11.15 -8.76
C MET A 205 -8.44 10.22 -7.54
N TYR A 206 -9.20 9.13 -7.61
CA TYR A 206 -9.32 8.13 -6.55
C TYR A 206 -8.44 6.92 -6.82
N TYR A 207 -7.72 6.48 -5.78
CA TYR A 207 -6.88 5.29 -5.79
C TYR A 207 -7.36 4.35 -4.68
N LEU A 208 -7.89 3.20 -5.08
CA LEU A 208 -8.52 2.23 -4.19
C LEU A 208 -7.64 0.98 -4.10
N ASP A 209 -7.23 0.59 -2.89
CA ASP A 209 -6.46 -0.65 -2.68
C ASP A 209 -6.74 -1.22 -1.29
N GLY A 210 -7.15 -2.49 -1.22
CA GLY A 210 -7.45 -3.14 0.04
C GLY A 210 -8.32 -4.37 -0.15
N PRO A 211 -8.95 -4.87 0.94
CA PRO A 211 -9.86 -6.00 0.87
C PRO A 211 -10.92 -5.81 -0.23
N PRO A 212 -11.30 -6.86 -0.99
CA PRO A 212 -12.23 -6.73 -2.11
C PRO A 212 -13.57 -6.05 -1.72
N ALA A 213 -14.06 -6.30 -0.51
CA ALA A 213 -15.26 -5.65 0.01
C ALA A 213 -15.12 -4.12 0.15
N LEU A 214 -13.94 -3.63 0.54
CA LEU A 214 -13.66 -2.19 0.61
C LEU A 214 -13.64 -1.59 -0.78
N VAL A 215 -12.87 -2.20 -1.71
CA VAL A 215 -12.74 -1.68 -3.07
C VAL A 215 -14.10 -1.65 -3.79
N ALA A 216 -14.87 -2.74 -3.69
CA ALA A 216 -16.22 -2.81 -4.27
C ALA A 216 -17.17 -1.76 -3.69
N ALA A 217 -17.20 -1.62 -2.35
CA ALA A 217 -18.05 -0.62 -1.70
C ALA A 217 -17.67 0.82 -2.08
N MET A 218 -16.38 1.11 -2.23
CA MET A 218 -15.91 2.44 -2.61
C MET A 218 -16.20 2.75 -4.08
N LYS A 219 -16.04 1.78 -4.99
CA LYS A 219 -16.44 1.94 -6.40
C LYS A 219 -17.93 2.26 -6.53
N ASP A 220 -18.79 1.49 -5.85
CA ASP A 220 -20.25 1.70 -5.86
C ASP A 220 -20.63 3.07 -5.27
N MET A 221 -20.05 3.44 -4.13
CA MET A 221 -20.33 4.72 -3.47
C MET A 221 -19.89 5.92 -4.32
N LEU A 222 -18.69 5.88 -4.92
CA LEU A 222 -18.17 6.95 -5.77
C LEU A 222 -19.02 7.10 -7.04
N SER A 223 -19.42 5.98 -7.66
CA SER A 223 -20.32 5.99 -8.82
C SER A 223 -21.67 6.63 -8.47
N LYS A 224 -22.29 6.27 -7.33
CA LYS A 224 -23.53 6.88 -6.84
C LYS A 224 -23.39 8.36 -6.50
N ALA A 225 -22.18 8.80 -6.15
CA ALA A 225 -21.86 10.20 -5.91
C ALA A 225 -21.59 11.00 -7.22
N GLY A 226 -21.62 10.33 -8.38
CA GLY A 226 -21.44 10.95 -9.70
C GLY A 226 -19.98 11.05 -10.16
N VAL A 227 -19.04 10.40 -9.46
CA VAL A 227 -17.62 10.40 -9.84
C VAL A 227 -17.44 9.57 -11.11
N ASP A 228 -16.75 10.16 -12.09
CA ASP A 228 -16.42 9.50 -13.35
C ASP A 228 -15.52 8.28 -13.11
N GLU A 229 -15.80 7.16 -13.79
CA GLU A 229 -14.99 5.95 -13.72
C GLU A 229 -13.54 6.20 -14.15
N GLU A 230 -13.31 7.13 -15.10
CA GLU A 230 -11.97 7.54 -15.51
C GLU A 230 -11.16 8.18 -14.39
N GLN A 231 -11.81 8.64 -13.32
CA GLN A 231 -11.16 9.19 -12.13
C GLN A 231 -10.80 8.13 -11.09
N VAL A 232 -11.24 6.88 -11.26
CA VAL A 232 -11.01 5.79 -10.31
C VAL A 232 -9.92 4.87 -10.84
N ARG A 233 -8.92 4.61 -10.00
CA ARG A 233 -7.91 3.56 -10.19
C ARG A 233 -8.03 2.59 -9.04
N SER A 234 -7.97 1.30 -9.31
CA SER A 234 -8.03 0.28 -8.26
C SER A 234 -7.09 -0.87 -8.55
N GLU A 235 -6.43 -1.37 -7.52
CA GLU A 235 -5.81 -2.68 -7.53
C GLU A 235 -6.52 -3.60 -6.53
N GLU A 236 -6.64 -4.86 -6.92
CA GLU A 236 -7.19 -5.93 -6.09
C GLU A 236 -6.21 -7.10 -6.13
N PHE A 237 -5.33 -7.21 -5.13
CA PHE A 237 -4.43 -8.36 -5.01
C PHE A 237 -5.13 -9.54 -4.32
N ALA A 238 -5.03 -10.73 -4.89
CA ALA A 238 -5.43 -11.95 -4.18
C ALA A 238 -4.50 -12.17 -2.98
N GLY A 239 -5.04 -12.12 -1.75
CA GLY A 239 -4.30 -12.45 -0.52
C GLY A 239 -4.47 -11.54 0.69
N TYR A 240 -5.48 -10.65 0.72
CA TYR A 240 -5.79 -9.75 1.85
C TYR A 240 -6.17 -10.45 3.16
#